data_AF-A0A0W8JDK5-F1
#
_entry.id   AF-A0A0W8JDK5-F1
#
_cell.length_a   1.000
_cell.length_b   1.000
_cell.length_c   1.000
_cell.angle_alpha   90.00
_cell.angle_beta   90.00
_cell.angle_gamma   90.00
#
_symmetry.space_group_name_H-M   'P 1'
#
loop_
_entity.id
_entity.type
_entity.pdbx_description
1 polymer ?
#
loop_
_entity_poly.entity_id
_entity_poly.type
_entity_poly.pdbx_seq_one_letter_code
_entity_poly.pdbx_strand_id
1 'polypeptide(L)'
;MKYIITALVALMSMSAMAEPDPNFHIYLMVGQSNMEGASPVEPQDRITNPRVMVLQDESCGGIGYYGQWRVASPPLVRCSGALGPGDNFGKVMANNSDPKVTIGLVGAAHGGQKIEYFLKNCRDFNACTPTFGSTPNNFKGGYQWLIDLARRAQQRGVIKGIIFHQGESNTGDPAWPGRVKQLVTDMRNDLGLGNIPFIAGELPYPACCSSHNRLIAQLPSLITNAHVVSAAGLNIHDQYHFDSAGAREMGKRYATKMLQLVDTGADDGTGSNTIVVRLSGVVGDESVNLQIGGTTIKQWTATNYMADYTVKTNATGAIRVGFTNDGGNRDVQVDYIIVNGVVRQAEDQDDNTGVWGNGTCGGGTFSEWLHCNGSIGFGALK
;
A
#
# COMPACT_ATOMS: atom_id res chain seq x y z
N MET A 1 -51.74 47.30 -8.09
CA MET A 1 -51.15 46.00 -8.47
C MET A 1 -49.76 45.88 -7.86
N LYS A 2 -49.59 45.07 -6.83
CA LYS A 2 -48.27 44.66 -6.31
C LYS A 2 -47.97 43.28 -6.87
N TYR A 3 -46.98 43.18 -7.74
CA TYR A 3 -46.51 41.89 -8.26
C TYR A 3 -45.61 41.25 -7.18
N ILE A 4 -46.04 40.11 -6.65
CA ILE A 4 -45.21 39.26 -5.79
C ILE A 4 -44.40 38.36 -6.72
N ILE A 5 -43.08 38.55 -6.76
CA ILE A 5 -42.14 37.66 -7.43
C ILE A 5 -41.80 36.55 -6.44
N THR A 6 -42.35 35.36 -6.66
CA THR A 6 -41.97 34.16 -5.91
C THR A 6 -40.71 33.58 -6.57
N ALA A 7 -39.56 33.75 -5.93
CA ALA A 7 -38.31 33.12 -6.38
C ALA A 7 -38.35 31.62 -6.05
N LEU A 8 -38.37 30.78 -7.09
CA LEU A 8 -38.29 29.33 -6.97
C LEU A 8 -36.82 28.95 -6.71
N VAL A 9 -36.47 28.62 -5.47
CA VAL A 9 -35.14 28.08 -5.14
C VAL A 9 -35.12 26.60 -5.52
N ALA A 10 -34.48 26.27 -6.64
CA ALA A 10 -34.20 24.89 -7.01
C ALA A 10 -33.12 24.34 -6.08
N LEU A 11 -33.48 23.46 -5.15
CA LEU A 11 -32.52 22.63 -4.42
C LEU A 11 -31.84 21.70 -5.42
N MET A 12 -30.61 22.02 -5.83
CA MET A 12 -29.75 21.06 -6.50
C MET A 12 -29.32 19.99 -5.49
N SER A 13 -29.82 18.77 -5.66
CA SER A 13 -29.36 17.59 -4.95
C SER A 13 -27.88 17.38 -5.29
N MET A 14 -26.97 17.75 -4.40
CA MET A 14 -25.58 17.33 -4.52
C MET A 14 -25.53 15.83 -4.27
N SER A 15 -25.28 15.04 -5.30
CA SER A 15 -24.98 13.62 -5.16
C SER A 15 -23.73 13.49 -4.29
N ALA A 16 -23.89 13.10 -3.03
CA ALA A 16 -22.76 12.71 -2.20
C ALA A 16 -22.06 11.54 -2.92
N MET A 17 -20.84 11.75 -3.39
CA MET A 17 -20.02 10.64 -3.85
C MET A 17 -19.74 9.77 -2.62
N ALA A 18 -20.07 8.48 -2.69
CA ALA A 18 -19.75 7.56 -1.60
C ALA A 18 -18.24 7.61 -1.35
N GLU A 19 -17.85 7.66 -0.08
CA GLU A 19 -16.43 7.58 0.28
C GLU A 19 -15.83 6.26 -0.23
N PRO A 20 -14.52 6.24 -0.57
CA PRO A 20 -13.83 5.01 -0.97
C PRO A 20 -14.03 3.92 0.09
N ASP A 21 -14.30 2.69 -0.34
CA ASP A 21 -14.49 1.56 0.57
C ASP A 21 -13.16 1.25 1.30
N PRO A 22 -13.08 1.45 2.62
CA PRO A 22 -11.84 1.21 3.35
C PRO A 22 -11.44 -0.27 3.35
N ASN A 23 -12.37 -1.20 3.07
CA ASN A 23 -12.13 -2.63 2.92
C ASN A 23 -11.71 -3.05 1.51
N PHE A 24 -11.66 -2.12 0.56
CA PHE A 24 -11.10 -2.40 -0.76
C PHE A 24 -9.62 -2.01 -0.77
N HIS A 25 -8.77 -2.97 -0.41
CA HIS A 25 -7.32 -2.80 -0.28
C HIS A 25 -6.64 -2.91 -1.64
N ILE A 26 -6.08 -1.80 -2.13
CA ILE A 26 -5.53 -1.66 -3.47
C ILE A 26 -4.00 -1.75 -3.43
N TYR A 27 -3.42 -2.46 -4.40
CA TYR A 27 -1.98 -2.60 -4.57
C TYR A 27 -1.58 -2.25 -6.00
N LEU A 28 -0.60 -1.35 -6.12
CA LEU A 28 -0.06 -0.95 -7.42
C LEU A 28 1.00 -1.96 -7.85
N MET A 29 0.97 -2.36 -9.12
CA MET A 29 1.90 -3.31 -9.73
C MET A 29 2.64 -2.61 -10.87
N VAL A 30 3.90 -2.24 -10.62
CA VAL A 30 4.67 -1.37 -11.52
C VAL A 30 5.92 -2.09 -12.01
N GLY A 31 6.28 -1.92 -13.28
CA GLY A 31 7.55 -2.42 -13.78
C GLY A 31 7.54 -2.74 -15.27
N GLN A 32 8.17 -3.86 -15.63
CA GLN A 32 8.31 -4.30 -17.01
C GLN A 32 7.69 -5.69 -17.23
N SER A 33 8.21 -6.47 -18.18
CA SER A 33 7.60 -7.72 -18.68
C SER A 33 7.37 -8.77 -17.60
N ASN A 34 8.29 -8.95 -16.65
CA ASN A 34 8.06 -9.88 -15.52
C ASN A 34 6.91 -9.42 -14.59
N MET A 35 6.65 -8.12 -14.45
CA MET A 35 5.47 -7.61 -13.73
C MET A 35 4.19 -7.63 -14.57
N GLU A 36 4.30 -7.24 -15.86
CA GLU A 36 3.20 -7.28 -16.84
C GLU A 36 2.64 -8.70 -16.98
N GLY A 37 3.55 -9.68 -16.93
CA GLY A 37 3.30 -11.09 -17.09
C GLY A 37 3.85 -11.56 -18.43
N ALA A 38 4.88 -12.41 -18.38
CA ALA A 38 5.52 -13.01 -19.57
C ALA A 38 5.49 -14.54 -19.52
N SER A 39 5.20 -15.12 -18.35
CA SER A 39 5.22 -16.56 -18.16
C SER A 39 4.01 -17.23 -18.82
N PRO A 40 4.14 -18.45 -19.36
CA PRO A 40 3.02 -19.20 -19.91
C PRO A 40 1.87 -19.34 -18.89
N VAL A 41 0.63 -19.12 -19.34
CA VAL A 41 -0.56 -19.31 -18.50
C VAL A 41 -0.95 -20.78 -18.51
N GLU A 42 -1.05 -21.40 -17.35
CA GLU A 42 -1.51 -22.78 -17.16
C GLU A 42 -2.96 -22.82 -16.66
N PRO A 43 -3.66 -23.96 -16.74
CA PRO A 43 -5.05 -24.08 -16.29
C PRO A 43 -5.29 -23.64 -14.83
N GLN A 44 -4.35 -23.92 -13.92
CA GLN A 44 -4.45 -23.54 -12.51
C GLN A 44 -4.44 -22.03 -12.28
N ASP A 45 -3.83 -21.27 -13.19
CA ASP A 45 -3.71 -19.82 -13.06
C ASP A 45 -5.05 -19.12 -13.33
N ARG A 46 -5.93 -19.76 -14.11
CA ARG A 46 -7.29 -19.29 -14.44
C ARG A 46 -8.31 -19.55 -13.32
N ILE A 47 -7.94 -20.25 -12.26
CA ILE A 47 -8.79 -20.39 -11.07
C ILE A 47 -8.81 -19.03 -10.35
N THR A 48 -9.95 -18.35 -10.41
CA THR A 48 -10.12 -17.01 -9.87
C THR A 48 -10.49 -17.01 -8.39
N ASN A 49 -10.36 -15.85 -7.74
CA ASN A 49 -10.89 -15.59 -6.40
C ASN A 49 -11.83 -14.38 -6.49
N PRO A 50 -13.11 -14.48 -6.07
CA PRO A 50 -14.08 -13.39 -6.22
C PRO A 50 -13.73 -12.14 -5.41
N ARG A 51 -12.85 -12.24 -4.39
CA ARG A 51 -12.33 -11.10 -3.62
C ARG A 51 -11.07 -10.49 -4.22
N VAL A 52 -10.65 -10.89 -5.41
CA VAL A 52 -9.50 -10.31 -6.11
C VAL A 52 -9.99 -9.67 -7.40
N MET A 53 -9.92 -8.34 -7.43
CA MET A 53 -10.32 -7.51 -8.56
C MET A 53 -9.08 -6.90 -9.21
N VAL A 54 -9.12 -6.70 -10.52
CA VAL A 54 -8.09 -5.96 -11.26
C VAL A 54 -8.73 -4.80 -12.01
N LEU A 55 -8.10 -3.63 -11.95
CA LEU A 55 -8.48 -2.46 -12.72
C LEU A 55 -7.88 -2.59 -14.12
N GLN A 56 -8.72 -2.64 -15.13
CA GLN A 56 -8.30 -2.83 -16.51
C GLN A 56 -7.47 -1.62 -16.98
N ASP A 57 -6.22 -1.89 -17.35
CA ASP A 57 -5.17 -0.90 -17.64
C ASP A 57 -5.15 -0.43 -19.10
N GLU A 58 -5.82 -1.17 -19.98
CA GLU A 58 -6.10 -0.82 -21.38
C GLU A 58 -7.37 -1.52 -21.90
N SER A 59 -8.03 -0.96 -22.91
CA SER A 59 -9.24 -1.59 -23.48
C SER A 59 -8.86 -2.81 -24.33
N CYS A 60 -9.29 -4.00 -23.88
CA CYS A 60 -8.96 -5.29 -24.47
C CYS A 60 -10.22 -6.02 -24.93
N GLY A 61 -10.29 -6.36 -26.22
CA GLY A 61 -11.40 -7.12 -26.79
C GLY A 61 -11.62 -8.44 -26.05
N GLY A 62 -12.83 -8.66 -25.52
CA GLY A 62 -13.20 -9.87 -24.79
C GLY A 62 -12.70 -9.97 -23.34
N ILE A 63 -11.96 -8.97 -22.83
CA ILE A 63 -11.46 -8.96 -21.44
C ILE A 63 -12.10 -7.81 -20.64
N GLY A 64 -12.05 -6.58 -21.14
CA GLY A 64 -12.59 -5.43 -20.43
C GLY A 64 -12.18 -4.09 -21.05
N TYR A 65 -12.76 -3.00 -20.54
CA TYR A 65 -12.48 -1.64 -20.99
C TYR A 65 -11.63 -0.88 -19.98
N TYR A 66 -10.78 0.03 -20.47
CA TYR A 66 -9.92 0.88 -19.64
C TYR A 66 -10.67 1.49 -18.45
N GLY A 67 -10.11 1.34 -17.25
CA GLY A 67 -10.66 1.89 -16.01
C GLY A 67 -11.84 1.12 -15.42
N GLN A 68 -12.21 -0.05 -15.96
CA GLN A 68 -13.23 -0.92 -15.37
C GLN A 68 -12.61 -1.99 -14.48
N TRP A 69 -13.25 -2.27 -13.35
CA TRP A 69 -12.88 -3.37 -12.46
C TRP A 69 -13.48 -4.70 -12.94
N ARG A 70 -12.68 -5.76 -12.92
CA ARG A 70 -13.13 -7.14 -13.17
C ARG A 70 -12.50 -8.12 -12.19
N VAL A 71 -13.07 -9.31 -12.07
CA VAL A 71 -12.43 -10.40 -11.32
C VAL A 71 -11.07 -10.72 -11.97
N ALA A 72 -10.03 -10.84 -11.15
CA ALA A 72 -8.67 -11.06 -11.60
C ALA A 72 -8.50 -12.46 -12.23
N SER A 73 -7.98 -12.47 -13.44
CA SER A 73 -7.55 -13.65 -14.20
C SER A 73 -6.50 -13.18 -15.22
N PRO A 74 -5.44 -13.96 -15.50
CA PRO A 74 -4.45 -13.61 -16.51
C PRO A 74 -5.08 -13.35 -17.89
N PRO A 75 -4.59 -12.34 -18.64
CA PRO A 75 -3.57 -11.37 -18.21
C PRO A 75 -4.13 -10.31 -17.26
N LEU A 76 -3.31 -9.87 -16.30
CA LEU A 76 -3.70 -8.78 -15.38
C LEU A 76 -3.34 -7.39 -15.90
N VAL A 77 -2.26 -7.29 -16.67
CA VAL A 77 -1.73 -6.04 -17.22
C VAL A 77 -1.55 -6.26 -18.72
N ARG A 78 -2.01 -5.31 -19.53
CA ARG A 78 -1.94 -5.31 -21.00
C ARG A 78 -2.74 -6.46 -21.65
N CYS A 79 -3.28 -6.24 -22.85
CA CYS A 79 -4.03 -7.24 -23.60
C CYS A 79 -3.16 -8.41 -24.06
N SER A 80 -1.87 -8.13 -24.30
CA SER A 80 -0.87 -9.10 -24.74
C SER A 80 -0.10 -9.74 -23.58
N GLY A 81 -0.40 -9.38 -22.34
CA GLY A 81 0.26 -9.96 -21.18
C GLY A 81 -0.03 -11.46 -21.02
N ALA A 82 0.66 -12.07 -20.07
CA ALA A 82 0.48 -13.46 -19.70
C ALA A 82 0.39 -13.59 -18.16
N LEU A 83 0.99 -14.64 -17.59
CA LEU A 83 1.06 -14.84 -16.14
C LEU A 83 2.16 -13.96 -15.54
N GLY A 84 1.81 -13.16 -14.53
CA GLY A 84 2.74 -12.36 -13.75
C GLY A 84 2.66 -12.67 -12.24
N PRO A 85 3.52 -12.06 -11.42
CA PRO A 85 3.48 -12.25 -9.97
C PRO A 85 2.20 -11.70 -9.33
N GLY A 86 1.53 -10.73 -9.98
CA GLY A 86 0.26 -10.16 -9.53
C GLY A 86 -0.85 -11.21 -9.32
N ASP A 87 -0.87 -12.26 -10.15
CA ASP A 87 -1.90 -13.31 -10.13
C ASP A 87 -1.92 -14.08 -8.82
N ASN A 88 -0.76 -14.54 -8.37
CA ASN A 88 -0.64 -15.23 -7.09
C ASN A 88 -0.58 -14.26 -5.92
N PHE A 89 -0.02 -13.07 -6.11
CA PHE A 89 -0.02 -12.03 -5.08
C PHE A 89 -1.44 -11.74 -4.60
N GLY A 90 -2.36 -11.41 -5.51
CA GLY A 90 -3.74 -11.09 -5.14
C GLY A 90 -4.46 -12.22 -4.41
N LYS A 91 -4.30 -13.46 -4.89
CA LYS A 91 -4.91 -14.66 -4.27
C LYS A 91 -4.39 -14.88 -2.84
N VAL A 92 -3.08 -14.75 -2.62
CA VAL A 92 -2.46 -14.91 -1.29
C VAL A 92 -2.87 -13.78 -0.37
N MET A 93 -2.88 -12.53 -0.84
CA MET A 93 -3.36 -11.39 -0.05
C MET A 93 -4.80 -11.62 0.41
N ALA A 94 -5.71 -12.00 -0.50
CA ALA A 94 -7.11 -12.23 -0.15
C ALA A 94 -7.27 -13.36 0.88
N ASN A 95 -6.61 -14.49 0.65
CA ASN A 95 -6.72 -15.66 1.54
C ASN A 95 -6.18 -15.43 2.96
N ASN A 96 -5.35 -14.41 3.15
CA ASN A 96 -4.74 -14.07 4.45
C ASN A 96 -5.18 -12.69 4.98
N SER A 97 -6.20 -12.08 4.36
CA SER A 97 -6.85 -10.87 4.86
C SER A 97 -8.25 -11.21 5.38
N ASP A 98 -8.85 -10.30 6.15
CA ASP A 98 -10.21 -10.46 6.64
C ASP A 98 -11.17 -10.84 5.48
N PRO A 99 -12.14 -11.75 5.69
CA PRO A 99 -13.09 -12.14 4.66
C PRO A 99 -13.90 -10.99 4.03
N LYS A 100 -14.08 -9.86 4.73
CA LYS A 100 -14.73 -8.64 4.21
C LYS A 100 -13.81 -7.81 3.33
N VAL A 101 -12.49 -7.98 3.43
CA VAL A 101 -11.52 -7.27 2.61
C VAL A 101 -11.54 -7.83 1.19
N THR A 102 -11.68 -6.91 0.23
CA THR A 102 -11.46 -7.16 -1.20
C THR A 102 -10.09 -6.63 -1.59
N ILE A 103 -9.36 -7.39 -2.41
CA ILE A 103 -8.05 -7.01 -2.93
C ILE A 103 -8.22 -6.41 -4.32
N GLY A 104 -7.71 -5.19 -4.51
CA GLY A 104 -7.65 -4.51 -5.80
C GLY A 104 -6.23 -4.52 -6.36
N LEU A 105 -6.07 -4.95 -7.60
CA LEU A 105 -4.81 -4.93 -8.33
C LEU A 105 -4.86 -3.86 -9.40
N VAL A 106 -3.86 -2.98 -9.44
CA VAL A 106 -3.75 -1.90 -10.43
C VAL A 106 -2.40 -1.99 -11.10
N GLY A 107 -2.39 -2.52 -12.32
CA GLY A 107 -1.17 -2.73 -13.09
C GLY A 107 -0.83 -1.55 -13.99
N ALA A 108 0.41 -1.08 -13.90
CA ALA A 108 1.02 -0.23 -14.90
C ALA A 108 2.45 -0.72 -15.15
N ALA A 109 2.54 -1.83 -15.88
CA ALA A 109 3.79 -2.43 -16.29
C ALA A 109 3.86 -2.50 -17.81
N HIS A 110 5.03 -2.21 -18.37
CA HIS A 110 5.25 -2.24 -19.81
C HIS A 110 6.58 -2.91 -20.12
N GLY A 111 6.51 -4.01 -20.85
CA GLY A 111 7.65 -4.80 -21.30
C GLY A 111 8.75 -3.95 -21.90
N GLY A 112 10.00 -4.32 -21.60
CA GLY A 112 11.21 -3.74 -22.18
C GLY A 112 11.47 -2.26 -21.91
N GLN A 113 10.62 -1.58 -21.14
CA GLN A 113 10.83 -0.18 -20.82
C GLN A 113 11.84 -0.01 -19.69
N LYS A 114 12.69 1.00 -19.84
CA LYS A 114 13.60 1.45 -18.78
C LYS A 114 12.85 2.27 -17.73
N ILE A 115 13.44 2.45 -16.56
CA ILE A 115 12.83 3.21 -15.45
C ILE A 115 12.46 4.64 -15.85
N GLU A 116 13.18 5.26 -16.79
CA GLU A 116 12.95 6.61 -17.28
C GLU A 116 11.57 6.78 -17.94
N TYR A 117 11.00 5.72 -18.52
CA TYR A 117 9.64 5.73 -19.08
C TYR A 117 8.59 6.02 -18.02
N PHE A 118 8.86 5.63 -16.77
CA PHE A 118 7.98 5.83 -15.63
C PHE A 118 8.31 7.11 -14.84
N LEU A 119 9.25 7.97 -15.27
CA LEU A 119 9.51 9.23 -14.56
C LEU A 119 8.63 10.37 -15.10
N LYS A 120 8.24 11.31 -14.23
CA LYS A 120 7.55 12.56 -14.63
C LYS A 120 8.30 13.30 -15.73
N ASN A 121 9.63 13.34 -15.61
CA ASN A 121 10.53 13.99 -16.54
C ASN A 121 11.09 13.02 -17.59
N CYS A 122 10.32 12.01 -18.01
CA CYS A 122 10.70 11.07 -19.07
C CYS A 122 11.20 11.74 -20.36
N ARG A 123 10.83 13.02 -20.61
CA ARG A 123 11.27 13.79 -21.78
C ARG A 123 12.76 14.08 -21.76
N ASP A 124 13.33 14.31 -20.58
CA ASP A 124 14.77 14.60 -20.39
C ASP A 124 15.62 13.41 -20.83
N PHE A 125 15.03 12.21 -20.84
CA PHE A 125 15.65 10.96 -21.24
C PHE A 125 15.19 10.46 -22.61
N ASN A 126 14.38 11.23 -23.34
CA ASN A 126 13.70 10.81 -24.56
C ASN A 126 12.95 9.46 -24.40
N ALA A 127 12.36 9.24 -23.22
CA ALA A 127 11.80 7.96 -22.80
C ALA A 127 10.27 7.98 -22.66
N CYS A 128 9.57 9.09 -22.94
CA CYS A 128 8.10 9.12 -22.80
C CYS A 128 7.36 8.27 -23.86
N THR A 129 8.02 7.93 -24.96
CA THR A 129 7.50 7.00 -25.96
C THR A 129 8.14 5.64 -25.70
N PRO A 130 7.35 4.57 -25.52
CA PRO A 130 7.93 3.26 -25.28
C PRO A 130 8.70 2.79 -26.53
N THR A 131 9.74 1.99 -26.32
CA THR A 131 10.59 1.46 -27.40
C THR A 131 9.83 0.56 -28.38
N PHE A 132 8.68 0.01 -27.95
CA PHE A 132 7.76 -0.74 -28.78
C PHE A 132 6.33 -0.57 -28.26
N GLY A 133 5.35 -0.78 -29.14
CA GLY A 133 3.94 -0.59 -28.80
C GLY A 133 3.62 0.89 -28.53
N SER A 134 2.57 1.11 -27.75
CA SER A 134 2.15 2.44 -27.32
C SER A 134 1.69 2.40 -25.87
N THR A 135 1.89 3.49 -25.14
CA THR A 135 1.28 3.65 -23.82
C THR A 135 -0.25 3.55 -23.97
N PRO A 136 -0.94 2.76 -23.12
CA PRO A 136 -2.40 2.68 -23.12
C PRO A 136 -3.09 4.04 -23.11
N ASN A 137 -4.29 4.06 -23.68
CA ASN A 137 -5.21 5.20 -23.62
C ASN A 137 -4.60 6.54 -24.08
N ASN A 138 -3.62 6.49 -25.00
CA ASN A 138 -2.93 7.63 -25.58
C ASN A 138 -2.17 8.54 -24.59
N PHE A 139 -1.81 8.03 -23.40
CA PHE A 139 -0.97 8.77 -22.47
C PHE A 139 0.46 8.97 -23.01
N LYS A 140 1.13 10.03 -22.55
CA LYS A 140 2.54 10.30 -22.87
C LYS A 140 3.41 9.91 -21.69
N GLY A 141 4.13 8.79 -21.81
CA GLY A 141 4.94 8.19 -20.75
C GLY A 141 4.14 7.30 -19.80
N GLY A 142 4.84 6.36 -19.16
CA GLY A 142 4.26 5.39 -18.23
C GLY A 142 3.77 6.04 -16.94
N TYR A 143 4.40 7.14 -16.50
CA TYR A 143 3.99 7.83 -15.27
C TYR A 143 2.56 8.38 -15.35
N GLN A 144 2.20 9.04 -16.47
CA GLN A 144 0.86 9.61 -16.64
C GLN A 144 -0.22 8.52 -16.61
N TRP A 145 0.06 7.40 -17.27
CA TRP A 145 -0.81 6.23 -17.30
C TRP A 145 -0.99 5.60 -15.90
N LEU A 146 0.11 5.37 -15.18
CA LEU A 146 0.10 4.86 -13.81
C LEU A 146 -0.72 5.74 -12.86
N ILE A 147 -0.51 7.07 -12.89
CA ILE A 147 -1.21 7.99 -11.98
C ILE A 147 -2.71 8.07 -12.29
N ASP A 148 -3.12 8.02 -13.57
CA ASP A 148 -4.54 7.99 -13.93
C ASP A 148 -5.24 6.74 -13.37
N LEU A 149 -4.63 5.56 -13.54
CA LEU A 149 -5.17 4.31 -13.00
C LEU A 149 -5.23 4.33 -11.47
N ALA A 150 -4.17 4.80 -10.80
CA ALA A 150 -4.13 4.87 -9.35
C ALA A 150 -5.22 5.82 -8.80
N ARG A 151 -5.44 6.99 -9.41
CA ARG A 151 -6.49 7.92 -9.01
C ARG A 151 -7.89 7.35 -9.22
N ARG A 152 -8.13 6.63 -10.31
CA ARG A 152 -9.39 5.88 -10.52
C ARG A 152 -9.60 4.83 -9.43
N ALA A 153 -8.53 4.17 -9.02
CA ALA A 153 -8.59 3.17 -7.97
C ALA A 153 -8.93 3.81 -6.60
N GLN A 154 -8.36 4.97 -6.29
CA GLN A 154 -8.66 5.75 -5.07
C GLN A 154 -10.11 6.20 -4.97
N GLN A 155 -10.89 6.22 -6.06
CA GLN A 155 -12.33 6.50 -6.01
C GLN A 155 -13.14 5.35 -5.40
N ARG A 156 -12.56 4.15 -5.29
CA ARG A 156 -13.27 2.97 -4.79
C ARG A 156 -12.65 2.32 -3.57
N GLY A 157 -11.37 2.53 -3.31
CA GLY A 157 -10.68 1.91 -2.18
C GLY A 157 -9.41 2.63 -1.76
N VAL A 158 -8.63 1.97 -0.92
CA VAL A 158 -7.42 2.55 -0.30
C VAL A 158 -6.18 1.86 -0.85
N ILE A 159 -5.24 2.62 -1.40
CA ILE A 159 -3.95 2.10 -1.84
C ILE A 159 -3.10 1.79 -0.60
N LYS A 160 -2.80 0.50 -0.39
CA LYS A 160 -2.07 -0.01 0.78
C LYS A 160 -0.61 -0.31 0.51
N GLY A 161 -0.20 -0.50 -0.74
CA GLY A 161 1.18 -0.85 -1.07
C GLY A 161 1.51 -0.89 -2.55
N ILE A 162 2.79 -1.01 -2.86
CA ILE A 162 3.33 -1.07 -4.21
C ILE A 162 4.22 -2.31 -4.34
N ILE A 163 3.99 -3.12 -5.36
CA ILE A 163 4.94 -4.15 -5.80
C ILE A 163 5.59 -3.71 -7.10
N PHE A 164 6.90 -3.90 -7.18
CA PHE A 164 7.73 -3.38 -8.26
C PHE A 164 8.68 -4.46 -8.78
N HIS A 165 8.70 -4.67 -10.10
CA HIS A 165 9.60 -5.62 -10.74
C HIS A 165 10.12 -5.06 -12.07
N GLN A 166 11.33 -4.50 -12.01
CA GLN A 166 12.00 -3.89 -13.14
C GLN A 166 13.50 -3.82 -12.87
N GLY A 167 14.29 -3.83 -13.94
CA GLY A 167 15.73 -3.61 -13.87
C GLY A 167 16.48 -4.16 -15.07
N GLU A 168 15.89 -5.12 -15.80
CA GLU A 168 16.51 -5.81 -16.92
C GLU A 168 16.95 -4.80 -18.00
N SER A 169 16.09 -3.85 -18.37
CA SER A 169 16.42 -2.81 -19.36
C SER A 169 17.41 -1.76 -18.85
N ASN A 170 17.70 -1.74 -17.54
CA ASN A 170 18.68 -0.87 -16.89
C ASN A 170 19.83 -1.69 -16.28
N THR A 171 20.08 -2.91 -16.75
CA THR A 171 21.09 -3.81 -16.15
C THR A 171 22.44 -3.10 -16.01
N GLY A 172 22.95 -3.08 -14.77
CA GLY A 172 24.24 -2.44 -14.44
C GLY A 172 24.25 -0.91 -14.35
N ASP A 173 23.16 -0.19 -14.61
CA ASP A 173 23.13 1.28 -14.55
C ASP A 173 23.16 1.80 -13.09
N PRO A 174 24.25 2.43 -12.62
CA PRO A 174 24.37 2.86 -11.23
C PRO A 174 23.44 4.02 -10.84
N ALA A 175 22.84 4.73 -11.81
CA ALA A 175 21.87 5.79 -11.52
C ALA A 175 20.46 5.24 -11.26
N TRP A 176 20.21 3.96 -11.59
CA TRP A 176 18.90 3.34 -11.49
C TRP A 176 18.28 3.39 -10.09
N PRO A 177 18.98 3.08 -8.96
CA PRO A 177 18.37 3.17 -7.64
C PRO A 177 17.85 4.58 -7.31
N GLY A 178 18.58 5.62 -7.74
CA GLY A 178 18.15 7.01 -7.58
C GLY A 178 16.89 7.35 -8.38
N ARG A 179 16.75 6.81 -9.59
CA ARG A 179 15.56 6.98 -10.43
C ARG A 179 14.34 6.22 -9.88
N VAL A 180 14.54 5.03 -9.32
CA VAL A 180 13.47 4.31 -8.62
C VAL A 180 13.01 5.09 -7.39
N LYS A 181 13.95 5.65 -6.61
CA LYS A 181 13.61 6.54 -5.49
C LYS A 181 12.76 7.71 -5.96
N GLN A 182 13.15 8.36 -7.05
CA GLN A 182 12.38 9.47 -7.64
C GLN A 182 10.95 9.04 -7.98
N LEU A 183 10.79 7.91 -8.71
CA LEU A 183 9.48 7.36 -9.04
C LEU A 183 8.61 7.14 -7.79
N VAL A 184 9.15 6.48 -6.76
CA VAL A 184 8.39 6.17 -5.54
C VAL A 184 8.02 7.44 -4.77
N THR A 185 8.94 8.40 -4.66
CA THR A 185 8.67 9.71 -4.04
C THR A 185 7.57 10.45 -4.81
N ASP A 186 7.64 10.48 -6.13
CA ASP A 186 6.65 11.14 -6.98
C ASP A 186 5.27 10.49 -6.83
N MET A 187 5.18 9.16 -6.84
CA MET A 187 3.94 8.42 -6.61
C MET A 187 3.34 8.72 -5.25
N ARG A 188 4.14 8.67 -4.17
CA ARG A 188 3.67 8.94 -2.80
C ARG A 188 3.12 10.36 -2.66
N ASN A 189 3.79 11.34 -3.27
CA ASN A 189 3.37 12.74 -3.22
C ASN A 189 2.10 12.98 -4.04
N ASP A 190 2.06 12.56 -5.31
CA ASP A 190 0.97 12.89 -6.24
C ASP A 190 -0.35 12.17 -5.94
N LEU A 191 -0.27 11.06 -5.21
CA LEU A 191 -1.40 10.24 -4.79
C LEU A 191 -1.69 10.36 -3.28
N GLY A 192 -0.89 11.12 -2.52
CA GLY A 192 -1.08 11.32 -1.08
C GLY A 192 -0.97 10.03 -0.25
N LEU A 193 -0.03 9.14 -0.59
CA LEU A 193 0.03 7.78 -0.03
C LEU A 193 0.78 7.67 1.29
N GLY A 194 1.42 8.75 1.76
CA GLY A 194 2.31 8.68 2.91
C GLY A 194 3.43 7.64 2.72
N ASN A 195 3.80 6.95 3.80
CA ASN A 195 4.90 5.99 3.81
C ASN A 195 4.44 4.54 3.61
N ILE A 196 3.49 4.28 2.70
CA ILE A 196 3.05 2.91 2.40
C ILE A 196 4.22 2.01 1.95
N PRO A 197 4.16 0.69 2.20
CA PRO A 197 5.18 -0.24 1.78
C PRO A 197 5.43 -0.24 0.26
N PHE A 198 6.71 -0.21 -0.11
CA PHE A 198 7.18 -0.44 -1.45
C PHE A 198 8.04 -1.71 -1.46
N ILE A 199 7.70 -2.69 -2.30
CA ILE A 199 8.43 -3.96 -2.36
C ILE A 199 8.97 -4.14 -3.76
N ALA A 200 10.30 -4.17 -3.88
CA ALA A 200 10.99 -4.54 -5.11
C ALA A 200 11.29 -6.04 -5.12
N GLY A 201 11.27 -6.66 -6.29
CA GLY A 201 11.67 -8.05 -6.46
C GLY A 201 13.01 -8.15 -7.17
N GLU A 202 13.86 -9.05 -6.71
CA GLU A 202 15.06 -9.43 -7.45
C GLU A 202 14.69 -10.01 -8.82
N LEU A 203 15.53 -9.76 -9.81
CA LEU A 203 15.48 -10.41 -11.12
C LEU A 203 15.88 -11.89 -10.97
N PRO A 204 15.39 -12.80 -11.84
CA PRO A 204 15.75 -14.21 -11.77
C PRO A 204 17.26 -14.40 -11.84
N TYR A 205 17.84 -15.16 -10.90
CA TYR A 205 19.29 -15.40 -10.87
C TYR A 205 19.85 -16.07 -12.13
N PRO A 206 19.13 -17.00 -12.79
CA PRO A 206 19.60 -17.58 -14.05
C PRO A 206 19.46 -16.65 -15.26
N ALA A 207 18.75 -15.51 -15.14
CA ALA A 207 18.54 -14.58 -16.25
C ALA A 207 19.82 -13.77 -16.56
N CYS A 208 19.94 -13.28 -17.80
CA CYS A 208 21.12 -12.52 -18.24
C CYS A 208 21.33 -11.21 -17.44
N CYS A 209 20.28 -10.72 -16.78
CA CYS A 209 20.25 -9.46 -16.05
C CYS A 209 20.50 -9.60 -14.54
N SER A 210 20.77 -10.81 -14.02
CA SER A 210 20.85 -11.07 -12.57
C SER A 210 21.88 -10.23 -11.82
N SER A 211 22.93 -9.75 -12.49
CA SER A 211 23.91 -8.80 -11.92
C SER A 211 23.28 -7.50 -11.40
N HIS A 212 22.11 -7.12 -11.92
CA HIS A 212 21.37 -5.93 -11.48
C HIS A 212 20.79 -6.09 -10.06
N ASN A 213 20.66 -7.30 -9.51
CA ASN A 213 20.18 -7.53 -8.15
C ASN A 213 21.01 -6.79 -7.09
N ARG A 214 22.29 -6.51 -7.37
CA ARG A 214 23.15 -5.68 -6.51
C ARG A 214 22.63 -4.24 -6.33
N LEU A 215 21.93 -3.70 -7.33
CA LEU A 215 21.33 -2.36 -7.31
C LEU A 215 19.95 -2.39 -6.68
N ILE A 216 19.16 -3.45 -6.93
CA ILE A 216 17.87 -3.70 -6.26
C ILE A 216 18.07 -3.76 -4.74
N ALA A 217 19.12 -4.45 -4.28
CA ALA A 217 19.46 -4.55 -2.86
C ALA A 217 19.75 -3.20 -2.17
N GLN A 218 20.01 -2.13 -2.93
CA GLN A 218 20.25 -0.79 -2.38
C GLN A 218 18.95 -0.02 -2.09
N LEU A 219 17.82 -0.41 -2.68
CA LEU A 219 16.56 0.34 -2.56
C LEU A 219 16.11 0.57 -1.10
N PRO A 220 16.19 -0.40 -0.18
CA PRO A 220 15.81 -0.21 1.22
C PRO A 220 16.61 0.87 1.97
N SER A 221 17.85 1.16 1.57
CA SER A 221 18.65 2.22 2.20
C SER A 221 18.36 3.62 1.62
N LEU A 222 17.68 3.69 0.48
CA LEU A 222 17.41 4.93 -0.24
C LEU A 222 15.96 5.40 -0.12
N ILE A 223 15.04 4.47 0.10
CA ILE A 223 13.59 4.67 0.08
C ILE A 223 13.01 4.18 1.41
N THR A 224 12.39 5.06 2.18
CA THR A 224 11.73 4.69 3.44
C THR A 224 10.63 3.67 3.19
N ASN A 225 10.52 2.67 4.07
CA ASN A 225 9.59 1.55 3.96
C ASN A 225 9.69 0.78 2.63
N ALA A 226 10.89 0.74 2.04
CA ALA A 226 11.20 -0.13 0.92
C ALA A 226 11.78 -1.47 1.40
N HIS A 227 11.36 -2.54 0.73
CA HIS A 227 11.80 -3.90 1.01
C HIS A 227 12.16 -4.60 -0.30
N VAL A 228 12.98 -5.64 -0.20
CA VAL A 228 13.32 -6.51 -1.33
C VAL A 228 12.86 -7.93 -1.04
N VAL A 229 12.26 -8.59 -2.03
CA VAL A 229 11.93 -10.01 -1.99
C VAL A 229 12.83 -10.78 -2.95
N SER A 230 13.35 -11.91 -2.48
CA SER A 230 14.35 -12.65 -3.24
C SER A 230 13.75 -13.48 -4.37
N ALA A 231 14.51 -13.62 -5.47
CA ALA A 231 14.23 -14.53 -6.58
C ALA A 231 15.09 -15.80 -6.53
N ALA A 232 15.76 -16.06 -5.40
CA ALA A 232 16.60 -17.25 -5.25
C ALA A 232 15.79 -18.54 -5.42
N GLY A 233 16.34 -19.46 -6.21
CA GLY A 233 15.72 -20.76 -6.51
C GLY A 233 14.57 -20.70 -7.51
N LEU A 234 14.28 -19.55 -8.13
CA LEU A 234 13.26 -19.43 -9.17
C LEU A 234 13.86 -19.66 -10.56
N ASN A 235 13.12 -20.35 -11.41
CA ASN A 235 13.52 -20.71 -12.78
C ASN A 235 12.99 -19.72 -13.82
N ILE A 236 13.52 -19.83 -15.03
CA ILE A 236 13.17 -19.01 -16.21
C ILE A 236 12.81 -19.90 -17.39
N HIS A 237 11.95 -19.41 -18.30
CA HIS A 237 11.60 -20.14 -19.54
C HIS A 237 12.31 -19.58 -20.78
N ASP A 238 12.92 -18.40 -20.67
CA ASP A 238 13.81 -17.80 -21.66
C ASP A 238 14.96 -17.06 -20.93
N GLN A 239 15.76 -16.26 -21.63
CA GLN A 239 16.92 -15.57 -21.02
C GLN A 239 16.57 -14.42 -20.06
N TYR A 240 15.29 -14.03 -19.94
CA TYR A 240 14.82 -12.87 -19.18
C TYR A 240 13.71 -13.21 -18.16
N HIS A 241 12.77 -14.08 -18.52
CA HIS A 241 11.47 -14.17 -17.85
C HIS A 241 11.34 -15.41 -16.98
N PHE A 242 10.73 -15.27 -15.80
CA PHE A 242 10.38 -16.39 -14.95
C PHE A 242 9.55 -17.43 -15.71
N ASP A 243 9.75 -18.71 -15.42
CA ASP A 243 8.76 -19.72 -15.79
C ASP A 243 7.49 -19.57 -14.94
N SER A 244 6.43 -20.32 -15.27
CA SER A 244 5.14 -20.19 -14.59
C SER A 244 5.23 -20.51 -13.09
N ALA A 245 6.09 -21.47 -12.70
CA ALA A 245 6.34 -21.77 -11.29
C ALA A 245 7.05 -20.62 -10.57
N GLY A 246 8.06 -20.01 -11.21
CA GLY A 246 8.79 -18.85 -10.74
C GLY A 246 7.90 -17.64 -10.56
N ALA A 247 7.06 -17.29 -11.54
CA ALA A 247 6.14 -16.16 -11.43
C ALA A 247 5.13 -16.35 -10.29
N ARG A 248 4.55 -17.55 -10.16
CA ARG A 248 3.64 -17.91 -9.06
C ARG A 248 4.31 -17.78 -7.69
N GLU A 249 5.53 -18.28 -7.56
CA GLU A 249 6.27 -18.24 -6.31
C GLU A 249 6.72 -16.81 -5.97
N MET A 250 7.13 -16.03 -6.97
CA MET A 250 7.45 -14.62 -6.80
C MET A 250 6.24 -13.83 -6.28
N GLY A 251 5.05 -14.08 -6.84
CA GLY A 251 3.80 -13.50 -6.35
C GLY A 251 3.51 -13.83 -4.88
N LYS A 252 3.73 -15.07 -4.45
CA LYS A 252 3.61 -15.45 -3.03
C LYS A 252 4.62 -14.70 -2.15
N ARG A 253 5.88 -14.59 -2.58
CA ARG A 253 6.94 -13.89 -1.82
C ARG A 253 6.61 -12.41 -1.63
N TYR A 254 6.12 -11.75 -2.68
CA TYR A 254 5.59 -10.37 -2.55
C TYR A 254 4.44 -10.29 -1.54
N ALA A 255 3.46 -11.20 -1.63
CA ALA A 255 2.31 -11.17 -0.74
C ALA A 255 2.68 -11.44 0.71
N THR A 256 3.49 -12.46 0.99
CA THR A 256 4.00 -12.76 2.33
C THR A 256 4.70 -11.56 2.94
N LYS A 257 5.53 -10.86 2.17
CA LYS A 257 6.20 -9.65 2.67
C LYS A 257 5.21 -8.50 2.86
N MET A 258 4.27 -8.28 1.95
CA MET A 258 3.26 -7.23 2.07
C MET A 258 2.34 -7.42 3.28
N LEU A 259 1.89 -8.66 3.54
CA LEU A 259 1.06 -9.02 4.71
C LEU A 259 1.72 -8.69 6.06
N GLN A 260 3.06 -8.64 6.12
CA GLN A 260 3.79 -8.23 7.33
C GLN A 260 3.78 -6.71 7.55
N LEU A 261 3.42 -5.93 6.53
CA LEU A 261 3.65 -4.49 6.47
C LEU A 261 2.38 -3.67 6.35
N VAL A 262 1.25 -4.30 6.04
CA VAL A 262 -0.04 -3.63 5.85
C VAL A 262 -1.06 -4.17 6.84
N ASP A 263 -2.02 -3.32 7.21
CA ASP A 263 -3.21 -3.75 7.91
C ASP A 263 -4.10 -4.58 6.97
N THR A 264 -4.34 -5.83 7.36
CA THR A 264 -5.15 -6.82 6.64
C THR A 264 -6.54 -7.01 7.26
N GLY A 265 -6.85 -6.29 8.33
CA GLY A 265 -8.17 -6.27 8.95
C GLY A 265 -9.19 -5.53 8.12
N ALA A 266 -10.46 -5.86 8.31
CA ALA A 266 -11.54 -5.05 7.79
C ALA A 266 -11.66 -3.77 8.63
N ASP A 267 -11.75 -2.63 7.96
CA ASP A 267 -12.36 -1.46 8.54
C ASP A 267 -13.88 -1.67 8.52
N ASP A 268 -14.37 -2.20 9.62
CA ASP A 268 -15.77 -2.52 9.76
C ASP A 268 -16.66 -1.29 9.59
N GLY A 269 -16.14 -0.05 9.69
CA GLY A 269 -16.90 1.21 9.66
C GLY A 269 -18.06 1.25 10.66
N THR A 270 -18.19 0.20 11.46
CA THR A 270 -19.32 -0.22 12.27
C THR A 270 -18.75 -0.52 13.65
N GLY A 271 -19.39 0.10 14.61
CA GLY A 271 -18.80 0.40 15.88
C GLY A 271 -19.64 1.48 16.49
N SER A 272 -20.42 1.16 17.51
CA SER A 272 -21.11 2.19 18.28
C SER A 272 -20.13 3.16 18.92
N ASN A 273 -18.86 2.74 19.06
CA ASN A 273 -17.81 3.54 19.65
C ASN A 273 -16.85 4.10 18.60
N THR A 274 -16.62 5.41 18.65
CA THR A 274 -15.56 6.11 17.91
C THR A 274 -14.44 6.45 18.88
N ILE A 275 -13.23 5.99 18.57
CA ILE A 275 -12.00 6.34 19.29
C ILE A 275 -11.11 7.14 18.36
N VAL A 276 -10.70 8.33 18.79
CA VAL A 276 -9.59 9.07 18.17
C VAL A 276 -8.40 8.95 19.09
N VAL A 277 -7.24 8.55 18.58
CA VAL A 277 -5.98 8.60 19.31
C VAL A 277 -5.15 9.71 18.71
N ARG A 278 -4.76 10.69 19.51
CA ARG A 278 -3.87 11.76 19.06
C ARG A 278 -2.46 11.49 19.53
N LEU A 279 -1.56 11.24 18.59
CA LEU A 279 -0.18 10.91 18.92
C LEU A 279 0.82 11.35 17.84
N SER A 280 2.09 11.36 18.22
CA SER A 280 3.23 11.46 17.32
C SER A 280 4.36 10.56 17.78
N GLY A 281 5.16 10.07 16.84
CA GLY A 281 6.47 9.51 17.10
C GLY A 281 7.55 10.59 17.01
N VAL A 282 8.72 10.33 17.59
CA VAL A 282 9.89 11.23 17.47
C VAL A 282 10.51 11.12 16.08
N VAL A 283 10.58 9.92 15.52
CA VAL A 283 11.22 9.61 14.23
C VAL A 283 10.20 9.57 13.09
N GLY A 284 8.97 9.12 13.37
CA GLY A 284 7.92 8.91 12.36
C GLY A 284 7.91 7.51 11.75
N ASP A 285 8.50 6.54 12.44
CA ASP A 285 8.46 5.11 12.09
C ASP A 285 8.11 4.20 13.29
N GLU A 286 7.68 4.79 14.40
CA GLU A 286 7.22 4.11 15.60
C GLU A 286 5.94 3.31 15.32
N SER A 287 5.92 2.06 15.76
CA SER A 287 4.80 1.15 15.62
C SER A 287 3.93 1.23 16.87
N VAL A 288 2.74 1.80 16.69
CA VAL A 288 1.76 2.04 17.73
C VAL A 288 0.49 1.25 17.49
N ASN A 289 -0.21 0.85 18.54
CA ASN A 289 -1.46 0.10 18.41
C ASN A 289 -2.52 0.56 19.41
N LEU A 290 -3.78 0.39 19.04
CA LEU A 290 -4.93 0.50 19.93
C LEU A 290 -5.38 -0.90 20.31
N GLN A 291 -5.40 -1.18 21.61
CA GLN A 291 -5.92 -2.43 22.17
C GLN A 291 -7.18 -2.16 22.97
N ILE A 292 -8.17 -3.05 22.86
CA ILE A 292 -9.40 -3.01 23.66
C ILE A 292 -9.68 -4.41 24.18
N GLY A 293 -9.84 -4.55 25.50
CA GLY A 293 -10.08 -5.85 26.13
C GLY A 293 -8.92 -6.84 25.94
N GLY A 294 -7.70 -6.35 25.74
CA GLY A 294 -6.51 -7.18 25.47
C GLY A 294 -6.33 -7.61 24.01
N THR A 295 -7.21 -7.19 23.10
CA THR A 295 -7.09 -7.47 21.66
C THR A 295 -6.64 -6.22 20.92
N THR A 296 -5.64 -6.34 20.04
CA THR A 296 -5.27 -5.26 19.13
C THR A 296 -6.39 -5.01 18.13
N ILE A 297 -7.01 -3.83 18.21
CA ILE A 297 -8.07 -3.38 17.31
C ILE A 297 -7.49 -2.73 16.07
N LYS A 298 -6.39 -1.99 16.22
CA LYS A 298 -5.72 -1.29 15.12
C LYS A 298 -4.24 -1.13 15.42
N GLN A 299 -3.42 -1.11 14.37
CA GLN A 299 -2.00 -0.80 14.44
C GLN A 299 -1.65 0.23 13.37
N TRP A 300 -0.76 1.16 13.71
CA TRP A 300 -0.31 2.24 12.85
C TRP A 300 1.20 2.42 12.93
N THR A 301 1.76 3.08 11.93
CA THR A 301 3.05 3.74 12.03
C THR A 301 2.80 5.21 12.35
N ALA A 302 3.33 5.70 13.46
CA ALA A 302 3.15 7.07 13.91
C ALA A 302 3.86 8.04 12.95
N THR A 303 3.26 9.20 12.73
CA THR A 303 3.88 10.37 12.09
C THR A 303 4.84 11.06 13.04
N ASN A 304 5.84 11.78 12.51
CA ASN A 304 6.75 12.62 13.31
C ASN A 304 6.16 13.99 13.72
N TYR A 305 4.85 14.13 13.62
CA TYR A 305 4.06 15.29 14.04
C TYR A 305 2.73 14.79 14.58
N MET A 306 2.10 15.59 15.45
CA MET A 306 0.86 15.20 16.12
C MET A 306 -0.27 15.00 15.11
N ALA A 307 -0.82 13.79 15.06
CA ALA A 307 -1.89 13.41 14.15
C ALA A 307 -2.98 12.61 14.87
N ASP A 308 -4.19 12.67 14.31
CA ASP A 308 -5.36 11.98 14.83
C ASP A 308 -5.57 10.66 14.08
N TYR A 309 -5.66 9.56 14.83
CA TYR A 309 -5.89 8.21 14.33
C TYR A 309 -7.27 7.75 14.80
N THR A 310 -8.23 7.70 13.88
CA THR A 310 -9.62 7.37 14.20
C THR A 310 -9.92 5.88 13.97
N VAL A 311 -10.62 5.27 14.92
CA VAL A 311 -11.11 3.88 14.88
C VAL A 311 -12.60 3.88 15.25
N LYS A 312 -13.40 3.13 14.50
CA LYS A 312 -14.74 2.74 14.94
C LYS A 312 -14.71 1.27 15.36
N THR A 313 -15.31 0.95 16.51
CA THR A 313 -15.27 -0.42 17.06
C THR A 313 -16.48 -0.73 17.94
N ASN A 314 -16.86 -2.01 18.01
CA ASN A 314 -17.80 -2.55 18.98
C ASN A 314 -17.09 -3.32 20.12
N ALA A 315 -15.76 -3.33 20.14
CA ALA A 315 -15.01 -3.98 21.21
C ALA A 315 -15.32 -3.31 22.55
N THR A 316 -15.25 -4.10 23.63
CA THR A 316 -15.46 -3.65 25.00
C THR A 316 -14.29 -4.06 25.88
N GLY A 317 -14.09 -3.38 27.00
CA GLY A 317 -12.99 -3.63 27.93
C GLY A 317 -11.94 -2.52 27.96
N ALA A 318 -10.82 -2.75 28.65
CA ALA A 318 -9.77 -1.74 28.86
C ALA A 318 -9.17 -1.26 27.54
N ILE A 319 -9.12 0.05 27.33
CA ILE A 319 -8.49 0.72 26.20
C ILE A 319 -7.02 0.95 26.54
N ARG A 320 -6.12 0.56 25.63
CA ARG A 320 -4.68 0.86 25.72
C ARG A 320 -4.14 1.37 24.40
N VAL A 321 -3.26 2.37 24.46
CA VAL A 321 -2.42 2.78 23.33
C VAL A 321 -1.02 2.26 23.58
N GLY A 322 -0.56 1.33 22.74
CA GLY A 322 0.73 0.66 22.88
C GLY A 322 1.78 1.15 21.89
N PHE A 323 3.05 1.07 22.28
CA PHE A 323 4.25 1.29 21.46
C PHE A 323 5.10 0.00 21.50
N THR A 324 5.56 -0.49 20.34
CA THR A 324 6.03 -1.90 20.20
C THR A 324 7.33 -2.14 19.45
N ASN A 325 7.95 -1.10 18.89
CA ASN A 325 9.24 -1.21 18.19
C ASN A 325 10.28 -0.24 18.75
N ASP A 326 10.31 -0.11 20.08
CA ASP A 326 11.36 0.62 20.76
C ASP A 326 12.76 0.15 20.31
N GLY A 327 13.61 1.14 20.06
CA GLY A 327 14.96 0.96 19.56
C GLY A 327 15.50 2.25 18.94
N GLY A 328 16.67 2.69 19.40
CA GLY A 328 17.32 3.91 18.94
C GLY A 328 16.78 5.15 19.66
N ASN A 329 16.34 6.14 18.89
CA ASN A 329 15.77 7.41 19.36
C ASN A 329 14.24 7.46 19.14
N ARG A 330 13.59 6.29 19.18
CA ARG A 330 12.16 6.16 18.97
C ARG A 330 11.44 6.32 20.30
N ASP A 331 10.61 7.34 20.39
CA ASP A 331 9.68 7.54 21.49
C ASP A 331 8.33 7.95 20.89
N VAL A 332 7.25 7.72 21.62
CA VAL A 332 5.90 8.14 21.23
C VAL A 332 5.35 9.10 22.26
N GLN A 333 4.83 10.23 21.80
CA GLN A 333 4.01 11.13 22.60
C GLN A 333 2.55 10.91 22.22
N VAL A 334 1.76 10.45 23.18
CA VAL A 334 0.29 10.36 23.11
C VAL A 334 -0.26 11.56 23.86
N ASP A 335 -0.95 12.47 23.17
CA ASP A 335 -1.60 13.65 23.75
C ASP A 335 -2.86 13.20 24.50
N TYR A 336 -3.82 12.66 23.74
CA TYR A 336 -5.06 12.14 24.32
C TYR A 336 -5.68 11.04 23.48
N ILE A 337 -6.72 10.42 24.04
CA ILE A 337 -7.76 9.78 23.24
C ILE A 337 -9.10 10.50 23.37
N ILE A 338 -9.91 10.45 22.33
CA ILE A 338 -11.32 10.84 22.36
C ILE A 338 -12.14 9.58 22.23
N VAL A 339 -12.96 9.25 23.22
CA VAL A 339 -13.89 8.12 23.20
C VAL A 339 -15.31 8.66 23.14
N ASN A 340 -15.98 8.49 22.01
CA ASN A 340 -17.36 8.99 21.77
C ASN A 340 -17.52 10.47 22.09
N GLY A 341 -16.53 11.28 21.70
CA GLY A 341 -16.51 12.72 21.96
C GLY A 341 -16.00 13.12 23.35
N VAL A 342 -15.67 12.16 24.23
CA VAL A 342 -15.09 12.44 25.55
C VAL A 342 -13.58 12.29 25.50
N VAL A 343 -12.86 13.38 25.75
CA VAL A 343 -11.39 13.40 25.84
C VAL A 343 -10.93 12.71 27.13
N ARG A 344 -9.88 11.90 27.02
CA ARG A 344 -9.12 11.31 28.13
C ARG A 344 -7.65 11.64 27.88
N GLN A 345 -7.08 12.51 28.71
CA GLN A 345 -5.70 12.99 28.57
C GLN A 345 -4.71 11.89 28.99
N ALA A 346 -3.59 11.76 28.30
CA ALA A 346 -2.59 10.75 28.62
C ALA A 346 -1.87 11.03 29.95
N GLU A 347 -1.58 12.31 30.23
CA GLU A 347 -0.98 12.77 31.48
C GLU A 347 -1.92 12.65 32.70
N ASP A 348 -3.21 12.40 32.48
CA ASP A 348 -4.16 12.08 33.55
C ASP A 348 -4.22 10.57 33.86
N GLN A 349 -3.51 9.71 33.11
CA GLN A 349 -3.54 8.27 33.31
C GLN A 349 -2.38 7.78 34.19
N ASP A 350 -2.71 6.93 35.17
CA ASP A 350 -1.75 6.30 36.08
C ASP A 350 -1.13 5.02 35.48
N ASP A 351 -1.86 4.29 34.64
CA ASP A 351 -1.37 3.11 33.92
C ASP A 351 -0.51 3.51 32.71
N ASN A 352 0.79 3.70 32.93
CA ASN A 352 1.76 3.87 31.85
C ASN A 352 2.96 2.92 32.02
N THR A 353 3.00 1.87 31.22
CA THR A 353 4.07 0.86 31.27
C THR A 353 5.25 1.16 30.35
N GLY A 354 5.14 2.18 29.48
CA GLY A 354 6.16 2.54 28.50
C GLY A 354 6.95 3.80 28.84
N VAL A 355 6.57 4.59 29.85
CA VAL A 355 7.32 5.77 30.23
C VAL A 355 8.62 5.39 30.94
N TRP A 356 9.73 6.03 30.57
CA TRP A 356 10.96 5.94 31.34
C TRP A 356 10.88 6.87 32.55
N GLY A 357 10.96 6.31 33.75
CA GLY A 357 10.92 7.05 35.01
C GLY A 357 11.54 6.25 36.13
N ASN A 358 12.06 6.91 37.16
CA ASN A 358 12.67 6.24 38.32
C ASN A 358 13.72 5.16 37.96
N GLY A 359 14.45 5.37 36.85
CA GLY A 359 15.51 4.48 36.38
C GLY A 359 15.04 3.19 35.69
N THR A 360 13.76 3.07 35.32
CA THR A 360 13.23 1.90 34.59
C THR A 360 12.10 2.27 33.63
N CYS A 361 11.88 1.45 32.61
CA CYS A 361 10.66 1.49 31.80
C CYS A 361 9.45 1.14 32.68
N GLY A 362 8.34 1.86 32.49
CA GLY A 362 7.14 1.77 33.31
C GLY A 362 7.33 2.27 34.75
N GLY A 363 8.45 2.95 35.04
CA GLY A 363 8.76 3.46 36.37
C GLY A 363 8.19 4.85 36.65
N GLY A 364 7.59 5.51 35.66
CA GLY A 364 6.81 6.74 35.82
C GLY A 364 5.32 6.50 35.55
N THR A 365 4.49 7.51 35.82
CA THR A 365 3.05 7.54 35.51
C THR A 365 2.66 8.97 35.12
N PHE A 366 1.39 9.22 34.75
CA PHE A 366 0.89 10.59 34.47
C PHE A 366 1.75 11.33 33.43
N SER A 367 1.98 10.65 32.31
CA SER A 367 2.84 11.15 31.24
C SER A 367 2.28 10.77 29.89
N GLU A 368 2.38 11.72 28.95
CA GLU A 368 2.09 11.53 27.53
C GLU A 368 3.10 10.59 26.84
N TRP A 369 4.23 10.30 27.49
CA TRP A 369 5.35 9.66 26.81
C TRP A 369 5.37 8.14 26.98
N LEU A 370 5.68 7.45 25.89
CA LEU A 370 6.09 6.06 25.82
C LEU A 370 7.53 6.05 25.26
N HIS A 371 8.50 5.92 26.15
CA HIS A 371 9.93 5.85 25.81
C HIS A 371 10.41 4.41 25.54
N CYS A 372 9.63 3.44 26.01
CA CYS A 372 9.93 2.03 25.90
C CYS A 372 8.73 1.29 25.32
N ASN A 373 8.96 0.07 24.85
CA ASN A 373 7.87 -0.87 24.58
C ASN A 373 6.95 -0.97 25.80
N GLY A 374 5.67 -0.66 25.60
CA GLY A 374 4.71 -0.50 26.68
C GLY A 374 3.43 0.17 26.19
N SER A 375 2.60 0.64 27.11
CA SER A 375 1.32 1.25 26.78
C SER A 375 0.83 2.24 27.83
N ILE A 376 -0.02 3.17 27.42
CA ILE A 376 -0.86 3.97 28.30
C ILE A 376 -2.27 3.37 28.33
N GLY A 377 -2.81 3.13 29.52
CA GLY A 377 -4.18 2.69 29.74
C GLY A 377 -5.12 3.87 29.93
N PHE A 378 -6.26 3.85 29.23
CA PHE A 378 -7.25 4.94 29.25
C PHE A 378 -8.58 4.52 29.88
N GLY A 379 -8.55 3.52 30.78
CA GLY A 379 -9.75 2.93 31.36
C GLY A 379 -10.60 2.12 30.38
N ALA A 380 -11.79 1.69 30.81
CA ALA A 380 -12.64 0.82 30.00
C ALA A 380 -13.46 1.56 28.94
N LEU A 381 -13.65 0.89 27.80
CA LEU A 381 -14.75 1.11 26.87
C LEU A 381 -15.92 0.23 27.30
N LYS A 382 -17.07 0.85 27.55
CA LYS A 382 -18.29 0.16 27.97
C LYS A 382 -19.16 -0.23 26.79
#